data_AF-A0A514MCA9-F1
#
_entry.id   AF-A0A514MCA9-F1
#
_cell.length_a   1.000
_cell.length_b   1.000
_cell.length_c   1.000
_cell.angle_alpha   90.00
_cell.angle_beta   90.00
_cell.angle_gamma   90.00
#
_symmetry.space_group_name_H-M   'P 1'
#
loop_
_entity.id
_entity.type
_entity.pdbx_description
1 polymer ?
#
loop_
_entity_poly.entity_id
_entity_poly.type
_entity_poly.pdbx_seq_one_letter_code
_entity_poly.pdbx_strand_id
1 'polypeptide(L)'
;QESLLTPRFYTTDFDEMERLFNAEINKQLNQAEFEALLQEFKTDYNQTHFVRNPEFKAAADKMEGPLRQIFVEFLERSCTAEFSGFLLYKELGRRLKKTNPVVAEIFSLMSRDEARHAGFLNKGLSDFNLALDLGFLTKARKYTFFKPKFIFYATYLSEKIGYWRYITIFRHLKANPQYQVYPIFKYFDNWCQDENRHGDFFSALLKAQPQFLNDWKAKLWSRFFCLSVYVTMYLNDCQRTAFYEGIGLNTKEFDMHVIIETNRTTARIFPAVPDVENPEFKRKLDRMVEMNQKIIAVGESDDIPLV
;
A
#
# COMPACT_ATOMS: atom_id res chain seq x y z
N GLN A 1 4.66 12.44 17.84
CA GLN A 1 5.94 12.40 17.10
C GLN A 1 5.71 11.73 15.75
N GLU A 2 6.12 12.32 14.62
CA GLU A 2 6.09 11.65 13.31
C GLU A 2 7.40 10.88 13.11
N SER A 3 7.33 9.58 12.81
CA SER A 3 8.50 8.77 12.50
C SER A 3 8.64 8.51 11.00
N LEU A 4 9.71 7.84 10.57
CA LEU A 4 9.83 7.34 9.19
C LEU A 4 8.74 6.32 8.84
N LEU A 5 8.15 5.65 9.84
CA LEU A 5 7.19 4.55 9.69
C LEU A 5 5.72 5.01 9.73
N THR A 6 5.46 6.29 10.03
CA THR A 6 4.11 6.85 10.03
C THR A 6 3.61 7.03 8.59
N PRO A 7 2.36 6.64 8.24
CA PRO A 7 1.78 6.93 6.93
C PRO A 7 1.81 8.42 6.61
N ARG A 8 2.18 8.77 5.38
CA ARG A 8 2.33 10.15 4.91
C ARG A 8 1.44 10.38 3.70
N PHE A 9 1.04 11.63 3.49
CA PHE A 9 0.41 12.05 2.25
C PHE A 9 1.48 12.46 1.27
N TYR A 10 1.30 12.08 0.00
CA TYR A 10 2.32 12.28 -1.03
C TYR A 10 1.87 13.28 -2.09
N THR A 11 2.83 14.02 -2.61
CA THR A 11 2.68 14.88 -3.80
C THR A 11 3.91 14.71 -4.70
N THR A 12 3.81 15.15 -5.94
CA THR A 12 4.86 14.95 -6.95
C THR A 12 5.01 16.17 -7.84
N ASP A 13 6.04 16.15 -8.70
CA ASP A 13 6.17 17.10 -9.81
C ASP A 13 5.14 16.73 -10.89
N PHE A 14 3.99 17.43 -10.88
CA PHE A 14 2.91 17.20 -11.83
C PHE A 14 3.28 17.63 -13.25
N ASP A 15 4.13 18.63 -13.40
CA ASP A 15 4.56 19.10 -14.73
C ASP A 15 5.52 18.09 -15.36
N GLU A 16 6.38 17.45 -14.55
CA GLU A 16 7.17 16.30 -15.00
C GLU A 16 6.27 15.10 -15.33
N MET A 17 5.25 14.78 -14.52
CA MET A 17 4.27 13.74 -14.87
C MET A 17 3.57 14.01 -16.21
N GLU A 18 3.11 15.25 -16.44
CA GLU A 18 2.51 15.66 -17.72
C GLU A 18 3.49 15.45 -18.89
N ARG A 19 4.77 15.83 -18.75
CA ARG A 19 5.78 15.56 -19.79
C ARG A 19 6.01 14.07 -20.05
N LEU A 20 6.05 13.24 -18.99
CA LEU A 20 6.26 11.79 -19.11
C LEU A 20 5.14 11.09 -19.89
N PHE A 21 3.90 11.61 -19.82
CA PHE A 21 2.72 11.05 -20.48
C PHE A 21 2.30 11.77 -21.76
N ASN A 22 3.00 12.82 -22.16
CA ASN A 22 2.73 13.51 -23.40
C ASN A 22 3.19 12.65 -24.59
N ALA A 23 2.26 12.22 -25.45
CA ALA A 23 2.55 11.37 -26.60
C ALA A 23 3.35 12.07 -27.73
N GLU A 24 3.39 13.40 -27.75
CA GLU A 24 4.25 14.16 -28.66
C GLU A 24 5.72 14.09 -28.21
N ILE A 25 5.95 14.10 -26.90
CA ILE A 25 7.29 14.09 -26.27
C ILE A 25 7.81 12.67 -26.06
N ASN A 26 7.00 11.79 -25.48
CA ASN A 26 7.35 10.41 -25.16
C ASN A 26 6.79 9.43 -26.18
N LYS A 27 7.67 8.94 -27.07
CA LYS A 27 7.31 7.94 -28.10
C LYS A 27 7.27 6.50 -27.61
N GLN A 28 7.60 6.25 -26.34
CA GLN A 28 7.58 4.92 -25.73
C GLN A 28 6.25 4.58 -25.06
N LEU A 29 5.26 5.50 -25.09
CA LEU A 29 3.93 5.22 -24.59
C LEU A 29 3.26 4.15 -25.45
N ASN A 30 2.94 3.00 -24.84
CA ASN A 30 2.19 1.94 -25.49
C ASN A 30 0.67 2.19 -25.33
N GLN A 31 0.12 2.99 -26.24
CA GLN A 31 -1.28 3.43 -26.16
C GLN A 31 -2.27 2.26 -26.17
N ALA A 32 -1.98 1.20 -26.94
CA ALA A 32 -2.83 0.01 -26.99
C ALA A 32 -2.86 -0.76 -25.66
N GLU A 33 -1.73 -0.87 -24.95
CA GLU A 33 -1.66 -1.48 -23.61
C GLU A 33 -2.45 -0.64 -22.60
N PHE A 34 -2.36 0.69 -22.65
CA PHE A 34 -3.17 1.56 -21.79
C PHE A 34 -4.67 1.47 -22.11
N GLU A 35 -5.06 1.38 -23.37
CA GLU A 35 -6.47 1.21 -23.75
C GLU A 35 -7.04 -0.12 -23.26
N ALA A 36 -6.26 -1.21 -23.35
CA ALA A 36 -6.66 -2.51 -22.82
C ALA A 36 -6.83 -2.47 -21.29
N LEU A 37 -5.87 -1.86 -20.58
CA LEU A 37 -5.98 -1.64 -19.13
C LEU A 37 -7.20 -0.78 -18.79
N LEU A 38 -7.46 0.29 -19.55
CA LEU A 38 -8.62 1.13 -19.32
C LEU A 38 -9.94 0.35 -19.43
N GLN A 39 -10.05 -0.59 -20.37
CA GLN A 39 -11.23 -1.46 -20.44
C GLN A 39 -11.37 -2.32 -19.19
N GLU A 40 -10.28 -2.92 -18.72
CA GLU A 40 -10.26 -3.72 -17.49
C GLU A 40 -10.73 -2.90 -16.26
N PHE A 41 -10.27 -1.66 -16.11
CA PHE A 41 -10.73 -0.76 -15.04
C PHE A 41 -12.21 -0.34 -15.18
N LYS A 42 -12.69 -0.18 -16.42
CA LYS A 42 -14.10 0.15 -16.72
C LYS A 42 -15.05 -0.99 -16.41
N THR A 43 -14.62 -2.24 -16.55
CA THR A 43 -15.44 -3.41 -16.23
C THR A 43 -15.84 -3.45 -14.76
N ASP A 44 -15.00 -2.91 -13.86
CA ASP A 44 -15.36 -2.66 -12.46
C ASP A 44 -15.94 -3.91 -11.75
N TYR A 45 -15.19 -5.01 -11.78
CA TYR A 45 -15.62 -6.29 -11.19
C TYR A 45 -16.03 -6.20 -9.71
N ASN A 46 -15.54 -5.18 -8.99
CA ASN A 46 -15.79 -4.96 -7.57
C ASN A 46 -16.87 -3.92 -7.26
N GLN A 47 -17.65 -3.47 -8.26
CA GLN A 47 -18.68 -2.44 -8.10
C GLN A 47 -19.64 -2.69 -6.93
N THR A 48 -20.09 -3.94 -6.76
CA THR A 48 -21.03 -4.36 -5.70
C THR A 48 -20.35 -5.13 -4.56
N HIS A 49 -19.03 -5.18 -4.54
CA HIS A 49 -18.28 -5.99 -3.57
C HIS A 49 -18.27 -5.37 -2.18
N PHE A 50 -18.09 -4.05 -2.08
CA PHE A 50 -17.93 -3.32 -0.81
C PHE A 50 -19.26 -3.02 -0.09
N VAL A 51 -20.13 -4.01 -0.01
CA VAL A 51 -21.43 -3.94 0.68
C VAL A 51 -21.33 -4.64 2.02
N ARG A 52 -21.66 -3.90 3.08
CA ARG A 52 -21.57 -4.38 4.48
C ARG A 52 -22.84 -5.14 4.86
N ASN A 53 -22.71 -6.03 5.84
CA ASN A 53 -23.83 -6.77 6.42
C ASN A 53 -23.86 -6.59 7.96
N PRO A 54 -24.90 -7.04 8.66
CA PRO A 54 -25.00 -6.90 10.12
C PRO A 54 -23.91 -7.62 10.93
N GLU A 55 -23.15 -8.56 10.34
CA GLU A 55 -22.07 -9.28 11.04
C GLU A 55 -20.96 -8.33 11.50
N PHE A 56 -20.74 -7.23 10.77
CA PHE A 56 -19.70 -6.25 11.06
C PHE A 56 -19.87 -5.63 12.45
N LYS A 57 -21.05 -5.07 12.72
CA LYS A 57 -21.35 -4.44 14.02
C LYS A 57 -21.32 -5.47 15.14
N ALA A 58 -21.92 -6.65 14.93
CA ALA A 58 -21.91 -7.73 15.91
C ALA A 58 -20.50 -8.22 16.25
N ALA A 59 -19.56 -8.23 15.30
CA ALA A 59 -18.17 -8.58 15.56
C ALA A 59 -17.44 -7.48 16.35
N ALA A 60 -17.64 -6.20 16.00
CA ALA A 60 -17.04 -5.08 16.72
C ALA A 60 -17.52 -4.99 18.18
N ASP A 61 -18.79 -5.31 18.45
CA ASP A 61 -19.36 -5.29 19.81
C ASP A 61 -18.80 -6.39 20.70
N LYS A 62 -18.36 -7.52 20.12
CA LYS A 62 -17.71 -8.62 20.85
C LYS A 62 -16.22 -8.39 21.07
N MET A 63 -15.62 -7.41 20.39
CA MET A 63 -14.19 -7.16 20.44
C MET A 63 -13.87 -6.21 21.59
N GLU A 64 -13.19 -6.74 22.60
CA GLU A 64 -12.86 -6.06 23.85
C GLU A 64 -11.34 -6.03 24.12
N GLY A 65 -10.93 -5.22 25.10
CA GLY A 65 -9.57 -5.20 25.62
C GLY A 65 -8.50 -4.81 24.59
N PRO A 66 -7.27 -5.34 24.73
CA PRO A 66 -6.14 -5.00 23.85
C PRO A 66 -6.42 -5.27 22.37
N LEU A 67 -7.13 -6.35 22.05
CA LEU A 67 -7.47 -6.70 20.66
C LEU A 67 -8.28 -5.60 19.98
N ARG A 68 -9.23 -4.99 20.70
CA ARG A 68 -10.03 -3.86 20.20
C ARG A 68 -9.15 -2.69 19.78
N GLN A 69 -8.21 -2.30 20.64
CA GLN A 69 -7.32 -1.17 20.37
C GLN A 69 -6.43 -1.45 19.16
N ILE A 70 -5.84 -2.64 19.10
CA ILE A 70 -4.98 -3.08 17.99
C ILE A 70 -5.75 -3.06 16.67
N PHE A 71 -6.99 -3.55 16.68
CA PHE A 71 -7.81 -3.61 15.47
C PHE A 71 -8.27 -2.22 15.00
N VAL A 72 -8.61 -1.33 15.93
CA VAL A 72 -8.89 0.08 15.61
C VAL A 72 -7.66 0.74 14.98
N GLU A 73 -6.47 0.56 15.55
CA GLU A 73 -5.23 1.11 14.97
C GLU A 73 -5.00 0.57 13.55
N PHE A 74 -5.23 -0.73 13.33
CA PHE A 74 -5.16 -1.34 12.00
C PHE A 74 -6.10 -0.64 11.01
N LEU A 75 -7.37 -0.43 11.38
CA LEU A 75 -8.36 0.23 10.53
C LEU A 75 -7.99 1.69 10.24
N GLU A 76 -7.58 2.46 11.24
CA GLU A 76 -7.20 3.87 11.07
C GLU A 76 -6.01 4.03 10.14
N ARG A 77 -4.97 3.22 10.33
CA ARG A 77 -3.75 3.27 9.52
C ARG A 77 -4.00 2.83 8.09
N SER A 78 -4.74 1.74 7.91
CA SER A 78 -5.11 1.26 6.58
C SER A 78 -5.96 2.30 5.87
N CYS A 79 -6.98 2.87 6.53
CA CYS A 79 -7.83 3.90 5.94
C CYS A 79 -7.02 5.13 5.50
N THR A 80 -6.05 5.55 6.32
CA THR A 80 -5.17 6.68 6.01
C THR A 80 -4.26 6.38 4.82
N ALA A 81 -3.77 5.14 4.68
CA ALA A 81 -2.93 4.73 3.57
C ALA A 81 -3.69 4.75 2.24
N GLU A 82 -4.87 4.10 2.18
CA GLU A 82 -5.71 4.09 0.97
C GLU A 82 -6.15 5.50 0.59
N PHE A 83 -6.52 6.31 1.59
CA PHE A 83 -6.91 7.70 1.35
C PHE A 83 -5.76 8.56 0.81
N SER A 84 -4.51 8.28 1.20
CA SER A 84 -3.34 8.94 0.63
C SER A 84 -3.16 8.61 -0.86
N GLY A 85 -3.31 7.34 -1.25
CA GLY A 85 -3.26 6.92 -2.65
C GLY A 85 -4.34 7.62 -3.48
N PHE A 86 -5.58 7.60 -2.98
CA PHE A 86 -6.71 8.30 -3.57
C PHE A 86 -6.41 9.77 -3.94
N LEU A 87 -5.85 10.55 -3.00
CA LEU A 87 -5.58 11.98 -3.23
C LEU A 87 -4.58 12.19 -4.37
N LEU A 88 -3.50 11.41 -4.40
CA LEU A 88 -2.50 11.49 -5.46
C LEU A 88 -3.09 11.12 -6.82
N TYR A 89 -3.82 9.99 -6.90
CA TYR A 89 -4.38 9.48 -8.14
C TYR A 89 -5.47 10.41 -8.69
N LYS A 90 -6.31 10.97 -7.81
CA LYS A 90 -7.33 11.95 -8.19
C LYS A 90 -6.72 13.20 -8.84
N GLU A 91 -5.64 13.71 -8.26
CA GLU A 91 -4.96 14.88 -8.83
C GLU A 91 -4.27 14.55 -10.16
N LEU A 92 -3.66 13.37 -10.30
CA LEU A 92 -3.08 12.90 -11.56
C LEU A 92 -4.13 12.74 -12.66
N GLY A 93 -5.28 12.13 -12.35
CA GLY A 93 -6.41 12.01 -13.28
C GLY A 93 -6.93 13.36 -13.75
N ARG A 94 -6.96 14.36 -12.87
CA ARG A 94 -7.34 15.73 -13.23
C ARG A 94 -6.32 16.41 -14.14
N ARG A 95 -5.04 16.34 -13.77
CA ARG A 95 -3.93 17.03 -14.47
C ARG A 95 -3.69 16.48 -15.87
N LEU A 96 -3.69 15.15 -16.01
CA LEU A 96 -3.34 14.49 -17.27
C LEU A 96 -4.44 14.52 -18.33
N LYS A 97 -5.67 14.99 -17.99
CA LYS A 97 -6.84 14.91 -18.87
C LYS A 97 -6.64 15.50 -20.27
N LYS A 98 -5.84 16.57 -20.39
CA LYS A 98 -5.53 17.20 -21.69
C LYS A 98 -4.34 16.54 -22.40
N THR A 99 -3.41 16.00 -21.63
CA THR A 99 -2.12 15.51 -22.13
C THR A 99 -2.18 14.04 -22.56
N ASN A 100 -2.87 13.22 -21.77
CA ASN A 100 -3.15 11.82 -22.09
C ASN A 100 -4.49 11.40 -21.45
N PRO A 101 -5.61 11.55 -22.20
CA PRO A 101 -6.95 11.28 -21.68
C PRO A 101 -7.14 9.84 -21.18
N VAL A 102 -6.50 8.86 -21.80
CA VAL A 102 -6.61 7.44 -21.40
C VAL A 102 -5.93 7.20 -20.06
N VAL A 103 -4.67 7.61 -19.91
CA VAL A 103 -3.95 7.49 -18.64
C VAL A 103 -4.65 8.28 -17.52
N ALA A 104 -5.19 9.45 -17.84
CA ALA A 104 -5.98 10.27 -16.92
C ALA A 104 -7.26 9.57 -16.43
N GLU A 105 -7.96 8.88 -17.34
CA GLU A 105 -9.15 8.10 -17.01
C GLU A 105 -8.79 6.90 -16.13
N ILE A 106 -7.70 6.19 -16.41
CA ILE A 106 -7.21 5.09 -15.55
C ILE A 106 -6.91 5.60 -14.14
N PHE A 107 -6.17 6.69 -13.97
CA PHE A 107 -5.92 7.28 -12.65
C PHE A 107 -7.21 7.70 -11.94
N SER A 108 -8.21 8.17 -12.68
CA SER A 108 -9.52 8.51 -12.12
C SER A 108 -10.26 7.27 -11.61
N LEU A 109 -10.22 6.15 -12.34
CA LEU A 109 -10.82 4.87 -11.93
C LEU A 109 -10.06 4.23 -10.77
N MET A 110 -8.73 4.27 -10.78
CA MET A 110 -7.92 3.85 -9.64
C MET A 110 -8.22 4.70 -8.39
N SER A 111 -8.42 6.02 -8.55
CA SER A 111 -8.87 6.87 -7.43
C SER A 111 -10.27 6.51 -6.93
N ARG A 112 -11.17 6.03 -7.79
CA ARG A 112 -12.48 5.51 -7.38
C ARG A 112 -12.30 4.27 -6.50
N ASP A 113 -11.41 3.36 -6.88
CA ASP A 113 -11.15 2.12 -6.15
C ASP A 113 -10.55 2.43 -4.77
N GLU A 114 -9.54 3.30 -4.70
CA GLU A 114 -8.98 3.74 -3.41
C GLU A 114 -9.97 4.50 -2.52
N ALA A 115 -10.89 5.27 -3.12
CA ALA A 115 -11.94 5.92 -2.35
C ALA A 115 -12.92 4.90 -1.74
N ARG A 116 -13.20 3.78 -2.43
CA ARG A 116 -14.01 2.68 -1.87
C ARG A 116 -13.26 1.98 -0.75
N HIS A 117 -11.98 1.69 -0.95
CA HIS A 117 -11.10 1.08 0.04
C HIS A 117 -11.08 1.89 1.36
N ALA A 118 -10.70 3.16 1.26
CA ALA A 118 -10.68 4.08 2.38
C ALA A 118 -12.07 4.23 3.03
N GLY A 119 -13.13 4.36 2.22
CA GLY A 119 -14.49 4.48 2.70
C GLY A 119 -15.00 3.22 3.42
N PHE A 120 -14.61 2.04 2.95
CA PHE A 120 -14.98 0.76 3.57
C PHE A 120 -14.30 0.58 4.93
N LEU A 121 -13.01 0.94 5.03
CA LEU A 121 -12.27 0.96 6.30
C LEU A 121 -12.83 1.99 7.28
N ASN A 122 -13.16 3.19 6.82
CA ASN A 122 -13.73 4.24 7.67
C ASN A 122 -15.12 3.84 8.21
N LYS A 123 -15.94 3.17 7.38
CA LYS A 123 -17.19 2.56 7.84
C LYS A 123 -16.94 1.48 8.89
N GLY A 124 -15.85 0.72 8.77
CA GLY A 124 -15.40 -0.22 9.79
C GLY A 124 -15.16 0.46 11.14
N LEU A 125 -14.45 1.60 11.15
CA LEU A 125 -14.24 2.39 12.37
C LEU A 125 -15.55 2.82 13.03
N SER A 126 -16.60 3.11 12.25
CA SER A 126 -17.90 3.50 12.78
C SER A 126 -18.56 2.42 13.63
N ASP A 127 -18.25 1.14 13.41
CA ASP A 127 -18.75 0.08 14.29
C ASP A 127 -18.15 0.15 15.70
N PHE A 128 -16.94 0.72 15.80
CA PHE A 128 -16.23 0.98 17.03
C PHE A 128 -16.58 2.35 17.63
N ASN A 129 -17.57 3.05 17.08
CA ASN A 129 -17.98 4.41 17.40
C ASN A 129 -16.88 5.46 17.12
N LEU A 130 -16.05 5.21 16.11
CA LEU A 130 -14.99 6.09 15.65
C LEU A 130 -15.22 6.49 14.19
N ALA A 131 -14.70 7.63 13.77
CA ALA A 131 -14.71 8.02 12.36
C ALA A 131 -13.51 8.94 12.08
N LEU A 132 -12.84 8.69 10.95
CA LEU A 132 -11.86 9.62 10.44
C LEU A 132 -12.55 10.69 9.60
N ASP A 133 -12.29 11.96 9.93
CA ASP A 133 -12.63 13.08 9.07
C ASP A 133 -11.59 13.20 7.96
N LEU A 134 -11.83 12.48 6.86
CA LEU A 134 -10.96 12.47 5.68
C LEU A 134 -10.83 13.87 5.04
N GLY A 135 -11.88 14.70 5.14
CA GLY A 135 -11.88 16.07 4.65
C GLY A 135 -10.94 16.97 5.45
N PHE A 136 -10.96 16.84 6.78
CA PHE A 136 -10.01 17.49 7.67
C PHE A 136 -8.57 16.99 7.43
N LEU A 137 -8.36 15.66 7.32
CA LEU A 137 -7.04 15.08 7.07
C LEU A 137 -6.37 15.66 5.82
N THR A 138 -7.14 15.87 4.76
CA THR A 138 -6.67 16.48 3.50
C THR A 138 -6.06 17.87 3.71
N LYS A 139 -6.62 18.66 4.65
CA LYS A 139 -6.20 20.05 4.94
C LYS A 139 -5.11 20.12 6.02
N ALA A 140 -5.15 19.22 6.99
CA ALA A 140 -4.30 19.26 8.17
C ALA A 140 -2.95 18.57 8.00
N ARG A 141 -2.85 17.55 7.13
CA ARG A 141 -1.61 16.79 6.94
C ARG A 141 -0.62 17.50 6.02
N LYS A 142 0.67 17.37 6.36
CA LYS A 142 1.77 17.80 5.51
C LYS A 142 1.96 16.82 4.36
N TYR A 143 2.07 17.35 3.14
CA TYR A 143 2.39 16.56 1.96
C TYR A 143 3.89 16.37 1.85
N THR A 144 4.32 15.12 1.64
CA THR A 144 5.69 14.74 1.38
C THR A 144 5.90 14.68 -0.12
N PHE A 145 6.86 15.46 -0.62
CA PHE A 145 7.20 15.45 -2.04
C PHE A 145 8.02 14.20 -2.40
N PHE A 146 7.62 13.54 -3.49
CA PHE A 146 8.38 12.48 -4.15
C PHE A 146 8.52 12.81 -5.63
N LYS A 147 9.70 12.55 -6.21
CA LYS A 147 9.87 12.70 -7.66
C LYS A 147 9.04 11.65 -8.41
N PRO A 148 8.52 11.94 -9.62
CA PRO A 148 7.76 11.01 -10.45
C PRO A 148 8.39 9.62 -10.58
N LYS A 149 9.69 9.57 -10.86
CA LYS A 149 10.48 8.33 -10.91
C LYS A 149 10.29 7.46 -9.66
N PHE A 150 10.30 8.08 -8.49
CA PHE A 150 10.21 7.38 -7.22
C PHE A 150 8.78 6.95 -6.90
N ILE A 151 7.78 7.75 -7.29
CA ILE A 151 6.37 7.33 -7.25
C ILE A 151 6.19 6.03 -8.03
N PHE A 152 6.79 5.89 -9.23
CA PHE A 152 6.58 4.69 -10.04
C PHE A 152 7.10 3.42 -9.38
N TYR A 153 8.33 3.44 -8.83
CA TYR A 153 8.85 2.27 -8.10
C TYR A 153 8.09 2.01 -6.80
N ALA A 154 7.89 3.06 -5.98
CA ALA A 154 7.32 2.92 -4.66
C ALA A 154 5.86 2.47 -4.73
N THR A 155 5.07 3.06 -5.61
CA THR A 155 3.67 2.68 -5.79
C THR A 155 3.56 1.29 -6.40
N TYR A 156 4.30 0.96 -7.47
CA TYR A 156 4.30 -0.41 -8.02
C TYR A 156 4.55 -1.47 -6.93
N LEU A 157 5.56 -1.24 -6.08
CA LEU A 157 5.86 -2.13 -4.96
C LEU A 157 4.75 -2.13 -3.92
N SER A 158 4.17 -0.97 -3.58
CA SER A 158 3.06 -0.85 -2.63
C SER A 158 1.86 -1.68 -3.06
N GLU A 159 1.43 -1.57 -4.31
CA GLU A 159 0.30 -2.35 -4.86
C GLU A 159 0.61 -3.87 -4.83
N LYS A 160 1.82 -4.28 -5.22
CA LYS A 160 2.21 -5.71 -5.18
C LYS A 160 2.37 -6.24 -3.75
N ILE A 161 2.76 -5.41 -2.79
CA ILE A 161 2.77 -5.76 -1.36
C ILE A 161 1.33 -5.88 -0.85
N GLY A 162 0.46 -4.91 -1.16
CA GLY A 162 -0.96 -4.91 -0.82
C GLY A 162 -1.65 -6.20 -1.28
N TYR A 163 -1.46 -6.56 -2.56
CA TYR A 163 -1.92 -7.83 -3.12
C TYR A 163 -1.54 -9.04 -2.25
N TRP A 164 -0.24 -9.24 -2.03
CA TRP A 164 0.27 -10.43 -1.33
C TRP A 164 -0.14 -10.47 0.14
N ARG A 165 -0.24 -9.31 0.79
CA ARG A 165 -0.74 -9.23 2.17
C ARG A 165 -2.20 -9.65 2.27
N TYR A 166 -3.05 -9.05 1.44
CA TYR A 166 -4.49 -9.30 1.46
C TYR A 166 -4.82 -10.75 1.14
N ILE A 167 -4.22 -11.32 0.08
CA ILE A 167 -4.49 -12.71 -0.29
C ILE A 167 -3.94 -13.70 0.74
N THR A 168 -2.80 -13.41 1.37
CA THR A 168 -2.21 -14.27 2.40
C THR A 168 -3.08 -14.29 3.66
N ILE A 169 -3.50 -13.11 4.14
CA ILE A 169 -4.41 -12.98 5.30
C ILE A 169 -5.74 -13.68 5.01
N PHE A 170 -6.32 -13.45 3.82
CA PHE A 170 -7.57 -14.10 3.41
C PHE A 170 -7.47 -15.63 3.44
N ARG A 171 -6.44 -16.19 2.79
CA ARG A 171 -6.24 -17.65 2.72
C ARG A 171 -6.02 -18.25 4.10
N HIS A 172 -5.22 -17.60 4.94
CA HIS A 172 -5.00 -18.01 6.32
C HIS A 172 -6.29 -18.06 7.13
N LEU A 173 -7.09 -17.00 7.09
CA LEU A 173 -8.34 -16.90 7.86
C LEU A 173 -9.45 -17.79 7.31
N LYS A 174 -9.45 -18.05 6.00
CA LYS A 174 -10.34 -19.04 5.38
C LYS A 174 -10.01 -20.46 5.87
N ALA A 175 -8.72 -20.79 6.04
CA ALA A 175 -8.28 -22.08 6.58
C ALA A 175 -8.43 -22.16 8.12
N ASN A 176 -8.41 -21.02 8.80
CA ASN A 176 -8.51 -20.93 10.26
C ASN A 176 -9.61 -19.94 10.71
N PRO A 177 -10.91 -20.27 10.52
CA PRO A 177 -12.01 -19.35 10.78
C PRO A 177 -12.10 -18.85 12.23
N GLN A 178 -11.52 -19.57 13.19
CA GLN A 178 -11.49 -19.18 14.62
C GLN A 178 -10.70 -17.89 14.86
N TYR A 179 -9.78 -17.53 13.97
CA TYR A 179 -9.00 -16.29 14.05
C TYR A 179 -9.64 -15.12 13.28
N GLN A 180 -10.80 -15.33 12.64
CA GLN A 180 -11.49 -14.30 11.90
C GLN A 180 -12.28 -13.39 12.84
N VAL A 181 -11.56 -12.47 13.50
CA VAL A 181 -12.09 -11.58 14.54
C VAL A 181 -13.04 -10.48 14.01
N TYR A 182 -13.01 -10.21 12.70
CA TYR A 182 -13.86 -9.20 12.07
C TYR A 182 -14.13 -9.52 10.59
N PRO A 183 -15.32 -9.22 10.03
CA PRO A 183 -15.69 -9.65 8.68
C PRO A 183 -14.90 -9.02 7.52
N ILE A 184 -14.16 -7.93 7.76
CA ILE A 184 -13.42 -7.21 6.70
C ILE A 184 -12.51 -8.13 5.87
N PHE A 185 -11.91 -9.13 6.53
CA PHE A 185 -10.97 -10.05 5.89
C PHE A 185 -11.62 -10.91 4.80
N LYS A 186 -12.94 -11.16 4.87
CA LYS A 186 -13.69 -11.87 3.81
C LYS A 186 -13.68 -11.12 2.48
N TYR A 187 -13.42 -9.81 2.52
CA TYR A 187 -13.44 -8.94 1.34
C TYR A 187 -12.07 -8.86 0.65
N PHE A 188 -11.01 -9.38 1.28
CA PHE A 188 -9.65 -9.28 0.77
C PHE A 188 -9.39 -10.09 -0.51
N ASP A 189 -10.16 -11.13 -0.79
CA ASP A 189 -10.01 -11.96 -2.01
C ASP A 189 -10.24 -11.13 -3.29
N ASN A 190 -11.31 -10.35 -3.31
CA ASN A 190 -11.63 -9.47 -4.44
C ASN A 190 -10.88 -8.14 -4.37
N TRP A 191 -10.68 -7.59 -3.16
CA TRP A 191 -9.90 -6.36 -2.97
C TRP A 191 -8.49 -6.52 -3.51
N CYS A 192 -7.81 -7.64 -3.22
CA CYS A 192 -6.47 -7.86 -3.76
C CYS A 192 -6.45 -7.85 -5.30
N GLN A 193 -7.55 -8.16 -5.99
CA GLN A 193 -7.59 -8.04 -7.44
C GLN A 193 -7.56 -6.58 -7.93
N ASP A 194 -8.10 -5.63 -7.15
CA ASP A 194 -7.91 -4.19 -7.43
C ASP A 194 -6.43 -3.84 -7.34
N GLU A 195 -5.76 -4.23 -6.24
CA GLU A 195 -4.30 -4.04 -6.05
C GLU A 195 -3.48 -4.68 -7.20
N ASN A 196 -3.91 -5.85 -7.69
CA ASN A 196 -3.21 -6.47 -8.81
C ASN A 196 -3.35 -5.63 -10.09
N ARG A 197 -4.56 -5.18 -10.43
CA ARG A 197 -4.84 -4.31 -11.58
C ARG A 197 -4.10 -2.97 -11.49
N HIS A 198 -4.05 -2.37 -10.30
CA HIS A 198 -3.26 -1.18 -10.04
C HIS A 198 -1.78 -1.43 -10.32
N GLY A 199 -1.23 -2.53 -9.79
CA GLY A 199 0.15 -2.93 -10.04
C GLY A 199 0.44 -3.22 -11.52
N ASP A 200 -0.52 -3.75 -12.28
CA ASP A 200 -0.39 -4.00 -13.72
C ASP A 200 -0.39 -2.70 -14.52
N PHE A 201 -1.19 -1.70 -14.11
CA PHE A 201 -1.10 -0.35 -14.64
C PHE A 201 0.26 0.29 -14.36
N PHE A 202 0.76 0.25 -13.12
CA PHE A 202 2.08 0.79 -12.79
C PHE A 202 3.23 0.05 -13.49
N SER A 203 3.07 -1.24 -13.78
CA SER A 203 3.98 -2.00 -14.65
C SER A 203 4.03 -1.40 -16.05
N ALA A 204 2.89 -1.10 -16.66
CA ALA A 204 2.82 -0.42 -17.96
C ALA A 204 3.44 1.00 -17.90
N LEU A 205 3.22 1.76 -16.82
CA LEU A 205 3.85 3.07 -16.63
C LEU A 205 5.39 2.97 -16.57
N LEU A 206 5.93 1.98 -15.86
CA LEU A 206 7.36 1.73 -15.79
C LEU A 206 7.95 1.34 -17.15
N LYS A 207 7.30 0.44 -17.90
CA LYS A 207 7.73 0.05 -19.25
C LYS A 207 7.73 1.23 -20.23
N ALA A 208 6.75 2.12 -20.11
CA ALA A 208 6.64 3.33 -20.91
C ALA A 208 7.71 4.38 -20.58
N GLN A 209 8.52 4.16 -19.54
CA GLN A 209 9.68 4.96 -19.16
C GLN A 209 10.96 4.10 -19.10
N PRO A 210 11.53 3.70 -20.24
CA PRO A 210 12.65 2.76 -20.27
C PRO A 210 13.89 3.22 -19.48
N GLN A 211 14.07 4.54 -19.29
CA GLN A 211 15.10 5.12 -18.43
C GLN A 211 14.97 4.74 -16.94
N PHE A 212 13.84 4.18 -16.53
CA PHE A 212 13.62 3.62 -15.19
C PHE A 212 13.90 2.12 -15.12
N LEU A 213 14.17 1.44 -16.25
CA LEU A 213 14.38 -0.01 -16.27
C LEU A 213 15.69 -0.45 -16.94
N ASN A 214 16.27 0.35 -17.83
CA ASN A 214 17.28 -0.17 -18.76
C ASN A 214 18.74 0.08 -18.37
N ASP A 215 19.03 1.08 -17.53
CA ASP A 215 20.42 1.47 -17.23
C ASP A 215 20.94 0.89 -15.90
N TRP A 216 22.25 1.05 -15.65
CA TRP A 216 22.86 0.59 -14.40
C TRP A 216 22.29 1.33 -13.18
N LYS A 217 21.88 2.59 -13.34
CA LYS A 217 21.25 3.36 -12.27
C LYS A 217 19.88 2.77 -11.93
N ALA A 218 19.10 2.35 -12.91
CA ALA A 218 17.82 1.69 -12.75
C ALA A 218 17.98 0.41 -11.93
N LYS A 219 19.00 -0.41 -12.20
CA LYS A 219 19.32 -1.59 -11.35
C LYS A 219 19.53 -1.22 -9.88
N LEU A 220 20.26 -0.14 -9.61
CA LEU A 220 20.48 0.32 -8.23
C LEU A 220 19.19 0.88 -7.61
N TRP A 221 18.41 1.66 -8.35
CA TRP A 221 17.14 2.20 -7.87
C TRP A 221 16.13 1.10 -7.58
N SER A 222 15.98 0.11 -8.47
CA SER A 222 15.13 -1.05 -8.26
C SER A 222 15.49 -1.80 -6.98
N ARG A 223 16.78 -2.12 -6.78
CA ARG A 223 17.25 -2.77 -5.54
C ARG A 223 17.01 -1.89 -4.31
N PHE A 224 17.29 -0.60 -4.42
CA PHE A 224 17.07 0.36 -3.33
C PHE A 224 15.60 0.38 -2.91
N PHE A 225 14.67 0.57 -3.86
CA PHE A 225 13.25 0.63 -3.55
C PHE A 225 12.72 -0.68 -2.99
N CYS A 226 13.11 -1.84 -3.54
CA CYS A 226 12.81 -3.14 -2.94
C CYS A 226 13.27 -3.21 -1.49
N LEU A 227 14.53 -2.88 -1.21
CA LEU A 227 15.08 -2.90 0.15
C LEU A 227 14.33 -1.93 1.08
N SER A 228 14.10 -0.69 0.63
CA SER A 228 13.41 0.32 1.42
C SER A 228 12.01 -0.13 1.82
N VAL A 229 11.20 -0.62 0.87
CA VAL A 229 9.83 -1.04 1.19
C VAL A 229 9.80 -2.31 2.06
N TYR A 230 10.66 -3.29 1.80
CA TYR A 230 10.70 -4.54 2.59
C TYR A 230 11.15 -4.27 4.03
N VAL A 231 12.19 -3.45 4.22
CA VAL A 231 12.66 -3.07 5.55
C VAL A 231 11.61 -2.25 6.28
N THR A 232 11.00 -1.26 5.61
CA THR A 232 9.93 -0.45 6.23
C THR A 232 8.75 -1.31 6.64
N MET A 233 8.29 -2.24 5.79
CA MET A 233 7.22 -3.17 6.11
C MET A 233 7.59 -4.04 7.32
N TYR A 234 8.72 -4.75 7.25
CA TYR A 234 9.16 -5.67 8.31
C TYR A 234 9.31 -4.99 9.68
N LEU A 235 9.90 -3.79 9.71
CA LEU A 235 10.03 -3.02 10.94
C LEU A 235 8.68 -2.54 11.48
N ASN A 236 7.79 -2.09 10.58
CA ASN A 236 6.47 -1.58 10.96
C ASN A 236 5.59 -2.69 11.55
N ASP A 237 5.64 -3.87 10.94
CA ASP A 237 4.82 -5.02 11.31
C ASP A 237 5.36 -5.71 12.57
N CYS A 238 6.69 -5.81 12.73
CA CYS A 238 7.30 -6.29 13.98
C CYS A 238 6.96 -5.39 15.19
N GLN A 239 6.77 -4.07 15.00
CA GLN A 239 6.27 -3.19 16.07
C GLN A 239 4.81 -3.47 16.45
N ARG A 240 4.08 -4.22 15.61
CA ARG A 240 2.64 -4.48 15.72
C ARG A 240 2.33 -5.97 15.70
N THR A 241 3.25 -6.76 16.25
CA THR A 241 3.14 -8.23 16.26
C THR A 241 1.80 -8.71 16.85
N ALA A 242 1.27 -7.97 17.82
CA ALA A 242 0.00 -8.30 18.48
C ALA A 242 -1.20 -8.32 17.52
N PHE A 243 -1.18 -7.57 16.41
CA PHE A 243 -2.22 -7.66 15.37
C PHE A 243 -2.18 -9.03 14.68
N TYR A 244 -1.01 -9.40 14.17
CA TYR A 244 -0.82 -10.65 13.43
C TYR A 244 -1.05 -11.87 14.33
N GLU A 245 -0.52 -11.84 15.54
CA GLU A 245 -0.73 -12.89 16.54
C GLU A 245 -2.22 -13.00 16.92
N GLY A 246 -2.93 -11.87 17.02
CA GLY A 246 -4.37 -11.82 17.27
C GLY A 246 -5.22 -12.48 16.18
N ILE A 247 -4.70 -12.57 14.95
CA ILE A 247 -5.30 -13.31 13.84
C ILE A 247 -4.60 -14.65 13.56
N GLY A 248 -3.82 -15.16 14.52
CA GLY A 248 -3.20 -16.49 14.44
C GLY A 248 -2.02 -16.60 13.47
N LEU A 249 -1.37 -15.48 13.13
CA LEU A 249 -0.18 -15.44 12.28
C LEU A 249 1.08 -15.21 13.10
N ASN A 250 2.19 -15.82 12.68
CA ASN A 250 3.51 -15.37 13.08
C ASN A 250 3.93 -14.18 12.20
N THR A 251 4.10 -13.00 12.81
CA THR A 251 4.44 -11.75 12.11
C THR A 251 5.64 -11.88 11.18
N LYS A 252 6.73 -12.49 11.65
CA LYS A 252 7.98 -12.56 10.88
C LYS A 252 7.88 -13.56 9.72
N GLU A 253 7.19 -14.67 9.92
CA GLU A 253 6.94 -15.65 8.85
C GLU A 253 6.00 -15.08 7.78
N PHE A 254 4.95 -14.38 8.21
CA PHE A 254 4.04 -13.66 7.34
C PHE A 254 4.77 -12.61 6.50
N ASP A 255 5.56 -11.74 7.13
CA ASP A 255 6.29 -10.69 6.41
C ASP A 255 7.31 -11.26 5.43
N MET A 256 8.06 -12.30 5.84
CA MET A 256 9.02 -12.94 4.94
C MET A 256 8.32 -13.60 3.75
N HIS A 257 7.17 -14.24 3.95
CA HIS A 257 6.38 -14.77 2.85
C HIS A 257 5.96 -13.68 1.87
N VAL A 258 5.40 -12.57 2.37
CA VAL A 258 5.01 -11.42 1.54
C VAL A 258 6.21 -10.84 0.80
N ILE A 259 7.35 -10.64 1.47
CA ILE A 259 8.57 -10.12 0.84
C ILE A 259 9.03 -11.02 -0.30
N ILE A 260 9.10 -12.34 -0.08
CA ILE A 260 9.55 -13.31 -1.09
C ILE A 260 8.64 -13.28 -2.31
N GLU A 261 7.33 -13.35 -2.10
CA GLU A 261 6.36 -13.37 -3.19
C GLU A 261 6.30 -12.03 -3.95
N THR A 262 6.37 -10.89 -3.25
CA THR A 262 6.51 -9.58 -3.89
C THR A 262 7.81 -9.49 -4.69
N ASN A 263 8.93 -9.99 -4.18
CA ASN A 263 10.23 -9.93 -4.85
C ASN A 263 10.23 -10.78 -6.13
N ARG A 264 9.63 -11.98 -6.09
CA ARG A 264 9.43 -12.86 -7.26
C ARG A 264 8.57 -12.20 -8.33
N THR A 265 7.45 -11.56 -7.95
CA THR A 265 6.61 -10.82 -8.91
C THR A 265 7.34 -9.61 -9.48
N THR A 266 8.04 -8.85 -8.65
CA THR A 266 8.80 -7.66 -9.03
C THR A 266 9.94 -7.97 -10.00
N ALA A 267 10.59 -9.13 -9.87
CA ALA A 267 11.67 -9.56 -10.74
C ALA A 267 11.29 -9.68 -12.23
N ARG A 268 9.99 -9.72 -12.55
CA ARG A 268 9.48 -9.74 -13.93
C ARG A 268 9.60 -8.38 -14.64
N ILE A 269 9.68 -7.30 -13.87
CA ILE A 269 9.70 -5.91 -14.38
C ILE A 269 11.01 -5.22 -14.03
N PHE A 270 11.46 -5.36 -12.78
CA PHE A 270 12.66 -4.66 -12.32
C PHE A 270 13.91 -5.32 -12.90
N PRO A 271 14.88 -4.54 -13.40
CA PRO A 271 16.12 -5.06 -13.97
C PRO A 271 17.06 -5.74 -12.96
N ALA A 272 16.81 -5.53 -11.66
CA ALA A 272 17.49 -6.22 -10.57
C ALA A 272 16.64 -6.15 -9.29
N VAL A 273 16.60 -7.26 -8.55
CA VAL A 273 15.97 -7.37 -7.23
C VAL A 273 16.99 -7.88 -6.20
N PRO A 274 16.80 -7.62 -4.90
CA PRO A 274 17.63 -8.23 -3.85
C PRO A 274 17.38 -9.75 -3.76
N ASP A 275 18.39 -10.46 -3.27
CA ASP A 275 18.27 -11.89 -2.92
C ASP A 275 17.67 -12.00 -1.51
N VAL A 276 16.33 -12.04 -1.47
CA VAL A 276 15.55 -12.05 -0.21
C VAL A 276 15.39 -13.43 0.39
N GLU A 277 15.68 -14.49 -0.37
CA GLU A 277 15.61 -15.89 0.09
C GLU A 277 16.91 -16.32 0.79
N ASN A 278 18.00 -15.56 0.62
CA ASN A 278 19.22 -15.73 1.40
C ASN A 278 18.94 -15.60 2.91
N PRO A 279 19.31 -16.58 3.76
CA PRO A 279 19.11 -16.50 5.20
C PRO A 279 19.72 -15.25 5.85
N GLU A 280 20.79 -14.71 5.28
CA GLU A 280 21.42 -13.47 5.72
C GLU A 280 20.51 -12.25 5.58
N PHE A 281 19.59 -12.27 4.63
CA PHE A 281 18.61 -11.19 4.45
C PHE A 281 17.71 -11.09 5.68
N LYS A 282 17.06 -12.21 6.06
CA LYS A 282 16.21 -12.28 7.26
C LYS A 282 17.01 -11.98 8.53
N ARG A 283 18.22 -12.53 8.66
CA ARG A 283 19.11 -12.25 9.82
C ARG A 283 19.38 -10.76 9.99
N LYS A 284 19.60 -10.05 8.88
CA LYS A 284 19.81 -8.58 8.91
C LYS A 284 18.54 -7.81 9.22
N LEU A 285 17.39 -8.23 8.69
CA LEU A 285 16.08 -7.66 9.06
C LEU A 285 15.82 -7.80 10.56
N ASP A 286 16.03 -8.99 11.12
CA ASP A 286 15.88 -9.26 12.56
C ASP A 286 16.79 -8.37 13.40
N ARG A 287 18.06 -8.21 12.99
CA ARG A 287 18.99 -7.29 13.65
C ARG A 287 18.53 -5.84 13.59
N MET A 288 17.92 -5.42 12.48
CA MET A 288 17.36 -4.06 12.37
C MET A 288 16.16 -3.87 13.28
N VAL A 289 15.33 -4.89 13.52
CA VAL A 289 14.26 -4.84 14.53
C VAL A 289 14.83 -4.57 15.92
N GLU A 290 15.86 -5.32 16.33
CA GLU A 290 16.53 -5.13 17.63
C GLU A 290 17.11 -3.71 17.76
N MET A 291 17.76 -3.21 16.70
CA MET A 291 18.32 -1.86 16.69
C MET A 291 17.23 -0.78 16.77
N ASN A 292 16.14 -0.95 16.02
CA ASN A 292 15.01 -0.03 16.03
C ASN A 292 14.33 0.03 17.41
N GLN A 293 14.18 -1.11 18.08
CA GLN A 293 13.68 -1.16 19.47
C GLN A 293 14.58 -0.38 20.43
N LYS A 294 15.91 -0.51 20.31
CA LYS A 294 16.86 0.27 21.11
C LYS A 294 16.74 1.77 20.86
N ILE A 295 16.57 2.18 19.59
CA ILE A 295 16.37 3.59 19.24
C ILE A 295 15.09 4.15 19.86
N ILE A 296 13.99 3.39 19.82
CA ILE A 296 12.72 3.79 20.42
C ILE A 296 12.86 3.94 21.93
N ALA A 297 13.49 2.97 22.60
CA ALA A 297 13.70 3.02 24.06
C ALA A 297 14.54 4.23 24.49
N VAL A 298 15.53 4.65 23.68
CA VAL A 298 16.29 5.88 23.93
C VAL A 298 15.38 7.11 23.79
N GLY A 299 14.56 7.17 22.75
CA GLY A 299 13.62 8.28 22.54
C GLY A 299 12.58 8.41 23.66
N GLU A 300 12.13 7.30 24.25
CA GLU A 300 11.24 7.30 25.42
C GLU A 300 11.94 7.74 26.71
N SER A 301 13.26 7.52 26.82
CA SER A 301 14.06 7.91 27.99
C SER A 301 14.42 9.40 28.03
N ASP A 302 14.33 10.12 26.90
CA ASP A 302 14.57 11.57 26.83
C ASP A 302 13.30 12.39 27.17
N ASP A 303 12.11 11.76 27.21
CA ASP A 303 10.84 12.34 27.68
C ASP A 303 10.68 12.17 29.21
N ILE A 304 11.73 12.44 30.00
CA ILE A 304 11.58 12.63 31.45
C ILE A 304 10.83 13.95 31.65
N PRO A 305 9.66 13.96 32.33
CA PRO A 305 9.00 15.21 32.67
C PRO A 305 9.93 15.99 33.59
N LEU A 306 10.46 17.12 33.11
CA LEU A 306 10.94 18.15 34.01
C LEU A 306 9.74 18.59 34.85
N VAL A 307 9.80 18.21 36.14
CA VAL A 307 8.86 18.51 37.22
C VAL A 307 8.45 19.98 37.21
#